data_AF-A0A7W7SUL2-F1
#
_entry.id   AF-A0A7W7SUL2-F1
#
_cell.length_a   1.000
_cell.length_b   1.000
_cell.length_c   1.000
_cell.angle_alpha   90.00
_cell.angle_beta   90.00
_cell.angle_gamma   90.00
#
_symmetry.space_group_name_H-M   'P 1'
#
loop_
_entity.id
_entity.type
_entity.pdbx_description
1 polymer ?
#
loop_
_entity_poly.entity_id
_entity_poly.type
_entity_poly.pdbx_seq_one_letter_code
_entity_poly.pdbx_strand_id
1 'polypeptide(L)'
;MTPSRSTEPRWVLAAAASLLVSVLVLRSAISQHPQVAAAGVTVLVVIVIVVAARMVVGRRITLASVYLLLFGLFHAGLLPYLATRQTPTALLNGVEPWWQLSTTGTAIVSVAVGVLAFLIGYSALLTGYPAALLTRLHQHGKKAAASLAGGAAVRSAGGAAVRSAGGAAAPLACQEAAVPLARPVEGDSGADDRPAGQDERTRQVGILGFVLLVAGVVLWFANTPGSGLGFVTLPYLDFRAGADDNAMAFANLFTGIGMGALGLAPSVVLRRWGLVVFTVFAIPAFLVGLRGEVIFPLAAWLVTTARRREIRIRWWMGPLLLAGLSAGSIIRQLRDAGLSAARLGDIKVNPLDGLAELGASIRPLVLVHRWHDEWGESFVGWGTYWAPLQRILFSRLLGLDAPSVHTDARVFSTTIADRVGAIGGSPAAEAYRAAGLIGIIVVLALIGMFVAWLDTRPAGSIGDHAIGMVGYILLVWVRNDVSPVVVSLGTCILALTTVYLVHAQLNRRRTGRGSPALGQLPGERVIQVPAPGKSALETRIPSG
;
A
#
# COMPACT_ATOMS: atom_id res chain seq x y z
N MET A 1 -2.95 -35.38 1.35
CA MET A 1 -3.57 -34.57 2.41
C MET A 1 -4.12 -33.31 1.77
N THR A 2 -5.44 -33.19 1.67
CA THR A 2 -6.07 -31.92 1.28
C THR A 2 -5.82 -30.91 2.39
N PRO A 3 -5.29 -29.70 2.09
CA PRO A 3 -5.18 -28.66 3.11
C PRO A 3 -6.58 -28.43 3.69
N SER A 4 -6.73 -28.65 5.00
CA SER A 4 -8.00 -28.48 5.68
C SER A 4 -8.51 -27.07 5.37
N ARG A 5 -9.79 -26.96 4.98
CA ARG A 5 -10.41 -25.67 4.65
C ARG A 5 -10.23 -24.75 5.86
N SER A 6 -9.37 -23.75 5.73
CA SER A 6 -8.97 -22.82 6.76
C SER A 6 -10.19 -22.11 7.35
N THR A 7 -10.63 -22.55 8.52
CA THR A 7 -11.55 -21.85 9.43
C THR A 7 -10.96 -20.55 9.99
N GLU A 8 -9.80 -20.12 9.49
CA GLU A 8 -8.91 -19.15 10.14
C GLU A 8 -9.39 -17.68 10.08
N PRO A 9 -9.87 -17.11 8.95
CA PRO A 9 -10.12 -15.67 8.92
C PRO A 9 -11.33 -15.23 9.77
N ARG A 10 -12.29 -16.14 10.03
CA ARG A 10 -13.51 -15.83 10.80
C ARG A 10 -13.25 -15.65 12.28
N TRP A 11 -12.40 -16.49 12.88
CA TRP A 11 -12.05 -16.33 14.28
C TRP A 11 -11.20 -15.08 14.49
N VAL A 12 -10.31 -14.74 13.55
CA VAL A 12 -9.52 -13.50 13.59
C VAL A 12 -10.44 -12.28 13.57
N LEU A 13 -11.44 -12.27 12.68
CA LEU A 13 -12.45 -11.20 12.62
C LEU A 13 -13.19 -11.06 13.96
N ALA A 14 -13.68 -12.17 14.52
CA ALA A 14 -14.40 -12.17 15.79
C ALA A 14 -13.50 -11.69 16.96
N ALA A 15 -12.27 -12.21 17.05
CA ALA A 15 -11.31 -11.83 18.08
C ALA A 15 -10.92 -10.35 17.99
N ALA A 16 -10.67 -9.84 16.77
CA ALA A 16 -10.35 -8.43 16.54
C ALA A 16 -11.53 -7.51 16.88
N ALA A 17 -12.76 -7.90 16.54
CA ALA A 17 -13.97 -7.15 16.89
C ALA A 17 -14.20 -7.13 18.41
N SER A 18 -14.09 -8.29 19.08
CA SER A 18 -14.20 -8.38 20.55
C SER A 18 -13.13 -7.52 21.24
N LEU A 19 -11.88 -7.58 20.78
CA LEU A 19 -10.80 -6.78 21.34
C LEU A 19 -10.99 -5.28 21.08
N LEU A 20 -11.50 -4.89 19.91
CA LEU A 20 -11.86 -3.50 19.63
C LEU A 20 -12.93 -2.99 20.60
N VAL A 21 -13.99 -3.77 20.83
CA VAL A 21 -15.03 -3.43 21.82
C VAL A 21 -14.42 -3.28 23.21
N SER A 22 -13.57 -4.22 23.65
CA SER A 22 -12.89 -4.14 24.94
C SER A 22 -12.02 -2.88 25.07
N VAL A 23 -11.24 -2.54 24.04
CA VAL A 23 -10.42 -1.32 24.00
C VAL A 23 -11.28 -0.07 24.08
N LEU A 24 -12.42 -0.03 23.37
CA LEU A 24 -13.35 1.10 23.40
C LEU A 24 -14.02 1.27 24.77
N VAL A 25 -14.43 0.17 25.41
CA VAL A 25 -15.04 0.17 26.75
C VAL A 25 -14.02 0.62 27.81
N LEU A 26 -12.78 0.12 27.74
CA LEU A 26 -11.72 0.41 28.71
C LEU A 26 -10.91 1.67 28.39
N ARG A 27 -11.29 2.43 27.36
CA ARG A 27 -10.47 3.55 26.84
C ARG A 27 -10.12 4.60 27.90
N SER A 28 -11.05 4.94 28.78
CA SER A 28 -10.83 5.95 29.83
C SER A 28 -9.81 5.46 30.85
N ALA A 29 -9.92 4.21 31.31
CA ALA A 29 -8.98 3.60 32.24
C ALA A 29 -7.58 3.43 31.61
N ILE A 30 -7.50 3.01 30.34
CA ILE A 30 -6.23 2.81 29.64
C ILE A 30 -5.52 4.15 29.39
N SER A 31 -6.25 5.18 28.97
CA SER A 31 -5.67 6.50 28.66
C SER A 31 -5.14 7.24 29.89
N GLN A 32 -5.68 6.98 31.08
CA GLN A 32 -5.17 7.50 32.35
C GLN A 32 -3.79 6.93 32.76
N HIS A 33 -3.39 5.80 32.17
CA HIS A 33 -2.10 5.16 32.43
C HIS A 33 -1.29 4.98 31.13
N PRO A 34 -0.69 6.06 30.58
CA PRO A 34 -0.01 6.03 29.28
C PRO A 34 1.08 4.96 29.16
N GLN A 35 1.75 4.58 30.27
CA GLN A 35 2.78 3.54 30.26
C GLN A 35 2.18 2.15 30.02
N VAL A 36 1.06 1.84 30.68
CA VAL A 36 0.34 0.57 30.50
C VAL A 36 -0.26 0.51 29.10
N ALA A 37 -0.85 1.63 28.64
CA ALA A 37 -1.34 1.77 27.27
C ALA A 37 -0.22 1.52 26.26
N ALA A 38 0.94 2.17 26.42
CA ALA A 38 2.09 2.03 25.53
C ALA A 38 2.58 0.58 25.43
N ALA A 39 2.74 -0.11 26.57
CA ALA A 39 3.15 -1.51 26.60
C ALA A 39 2.11 -2.42 25.91
N GLY A 40 0.83 -2.28 26.28
CA GLY A 40 -0.27 -3.07 25.72
C GLY A 40 -0.42 -2.88 24.21
N VAL A 41 -0.35 -1.63 23.73
CA VAL A 41 -0.45 -1.32 22.29
C VAL A 41 0.76 -1.82 21.52
N THR A 42 1.98 -1.76 22.08
CA THR A 42 3.17 -2.32 21.44
C THR A 42 3.00 -3.82 21.20
N VAL A 43 2.57 -4.57 22.23
CA VAL A 43 2.31 -6.01 22.13
C VAL A 43 1.20 -6.29 21.12
N LEU A 44 0.10 -5.54 21.18
CA LEU A 44 -1.02 -5.65 20.25
C LEU A 44 -0.59 -5.49 18.79
N VAL A 45 0.19 -4.46 18.48
CA VAL A 45 0.68 -4.18 17.12
C VAL A 45 1.49 -5.36 16.60
N VAL A 46 2.41 -5.89 17.41
CA VAL A 46 3.23 -7.06 17.04
C VAL A 46 2.36 -8.28 16.75
N ILE A 47 1.39 -8.59 17.63
CA ILE A 47 0.45 -9.71 17.43
C ILE A 47 -0.33 -9.54 16.13
N VAL A 48 -0.89 -8.34 15.88
CA VAL A 48 -1.70 -8.08 14.68
C VAL A 48 -0.89 -8.17 13.39
N ILE A 49 0.38 -7.71 13.39
CA ILE A 49 1.29 -7.89 12.25
C ILE A 49 1.52 -9.39 11.97
N VAL A 50 1.79 -10.18 13.01
CA VAL A 50 2.02 -11.63 12.86
C VAL A 50 0.77 -12.34 12.36
N VAL A 51 -0.40 -12.02 12.92
CA VAL A 51 -1.69 -12.58 12.49
C VAL A 51 -1.95 -12.23 11.02
N ALA A 52 -1.86 -10.95 10.64
CA ALA A 52 -2.08 -10.51 9.26
C ALA A 52 -1.12 -11.18 8.26
N ALA A 53 0.14 -11.41 8.66
CA ALA A 53 1.12 -12.11 7.83
C ALA A 53 0.77 -13.59 7.59
N ARG A 54 -0.03 -14.21 8.47
CA ARG A 54 -0.42 -15.63 8.39
C ARG A 54 -1.76 -15.86 7.70
N MET A 55 -2.59 -14.83 7.56
CA MET A 55 -3.94 -14.95 6.99
C MET A 55 -3.96 -15.28 5.49
N VAL A 56 -2.87 -15.01 4.76
CA VAL A 56 -2.75 -15.37 3.34
C VAL A 56 -1.84 -16.60 3.23
N VAL A 57 -2.47 -17.76 3.04
CA VAL A 57 -1.77 -19.05 2.91
C VAL A 57 -0.73 -18.99 1.79
N GLY A 58 0.48 -19.49 2.08
CA GLY A 58 1.58 -19.56 1.12
C GLY A 58 2.40 -18.28 0.96
N ARG A 59 2.07 -17.19 1.67
CA ARG A 59 2.86 -15.94 1.65
C ARG A 59 3.31 -15.57 3.06
N ARG A 60 4.61 -15.27 3.22
CA ARG A 60 5.17 -14.78 4.51
C ARG A 60 5.18 -13.27 4.61
N ILE A 61 5.20 -12.58 3.47
CA ILE A 61 5.19 -11.13 3.36
C ILE A 61 3.97 -10.78 2.50
N THR A 62 3.02 -10.06 3.08
CA THR A 62 1.80 -9.59 2.42
C THR A 62 1.80 -8.07 2.42
N LEU A 63 0.98 -7.43 1.58
CA LEU A 63 0.84 -5.99 1.65
C LEU A 63 0.30 -5.56 3.02
N ALA A 64 -0.61 -6.35 3.62
CA ALA A 64 -1.12 -6.08 4.96
C ALA A 64 -0.05 -6.13 6.05
N SER A 65 0.80 -7.16 6.08
CA SER A 65 1.82 -7.24 7.12
C SER A 65 2.86 -6.13 7.00
N VAL A 66 3.22 -5.74 5.77
CA VAL A 66 4.13 -4.61 5.53
C VAL A 66 3.48 -3.27 5.85
N TYR A 67 2.21 -3.06 5.50
CA TYR A 67 1.46 -1.87 5.86
C TYR A 67 1.37 -1.73 7.38
N LEU A 68 0.97 -2.79 8.10
CA LEU A 68 0.87 -2.79 9.56
C LEU A 68 2.23 -2.64 10.23
N LEU A 69 3.30 -3.23 9.67
CA LEU A 69 4.65 -3.03 10.16
C LEU A 69 5.05 -1.56 10.09
N LEU A 70 4.82 -0.90 8.95
CA LEU A 70 5.14 0.51 8.78
C LEU A 70 4.23 1.40 9.64
N PHE A 71 2.93 1.11 9.70
CA PHE A 71 2.01 1.81 10.60
C PHE A 71 2.46 1.72 12.07
N GLY A 72 2.83 0.51 12.52
CA GLY A 72 3.40 0.27 13.84
C GLY A 72 4.73 0.97 14.05
N LEU A 73 5.65 0.95 13.08
CA LEU A 73 6.93 1.65 13.18
C LEU A 73 6.74 3.17 13.38
N PHE A 74 5.81 3.77 12.62
CA PHE A 74 5.58 5.21 12.62
C PHE A 74 4.66 5.71 13.75
N HIS A 75 3.77 4.87 14.30
CA HIS A 75 2.82 5.29 15.35
C HIS A 75 3.07 4.62 16.71
N ALA A 76 3.72 3.46 16.73
CA ALA A 76 4.04 2.72 17.95
C ALA A 76 5.55 2.71 18.28
N GLY A 77 6.42 3.23 17.40
CA GLY A 77 7.87 3.24 17.62
C GLY A 77 8.34 4.00 18.86
N LEU A 78 7.58 5.00 19.32
CA LEU A 78 7.88 5.75 20.54
C LEU A 78 7.43 5.02 21.83
N LEU A 79 6.48 4.09 21.72
CA LEU A 79 5.82 3.49 22.88
C LEU A 79 6.76 2.71 23.82
N PRO A 80 7.83 2.03 23.37
CA PRO A 80 8.80 1.40 24.27
C PRO A 80 9.42 2.37 25.28
N TYR A 81 9.69 3.63 24.90
CA TYR A 81 10.17 4.66 25.83
C TYR A 81 9.11 5.02 26.87
N LEU A 82 7.87 5.23 26.41
CA LEU A 82 6.75 5.58 27.30
C LEU A 82 6.46 4.44 28.28
N ALA A 83 6.50 3.19 27.82
CA ALA A 83 6.31 1.99 28.64
C ALA A 83 7.40 1.87 29.73
N THR A 84 8.65 2.22 29.41
CA THR A 84 9.79 2.14 30.33
C THR A 84 10.04 3.41 31.13
N ARG A 85 9.21 4.46 30.95
CA ARG A 85 9.40 5.81 31.52
C ARG A 85 10.75 6.43 31.18
N GLN A 86 11.36 6.00 30.09
CA GLN A 86 12.60 6.58 29.60
C GLN A 86 12.27 7.82 28.77
N THR A 87 13.10 8.85 28.88
CA THR A 87 12.94 10.04 28.05
C THR A 87 13.60 9.79 26.70
N PRO A 88 12.87 9.92 25.58
CA PRO A 88 13.44 9.76 24.25
C PRO A 88 14.38 10.94 23.98
N THR A 89 15.69 10.70 24.06
CA THR A 89 16.68 11.77 23.82
C THR A 89 16.52 12.38 22.43
N ALA A 90 15.99 11.59 21.50
CA ALA A 90 15.70 12.01 20.14
C ALA A 90 14.65 13.12 19.98
N LEU A 91 13.83 13.37 21.01
CA LEU A 91 12.76 14.36 20.94
C LEU A 91 13.02 15.61 21.80
N LEU A 92 14.18 15.72 22.45
CA LEU A 92 14.49 16.77 23.43
C LEU A 92 14.93 18.12 22.83
N ASN A 93 14.98 18.27 21.51
CA ASN A 93 15.55 19.46 20.83
C ASN A 93 14.64 20.71 20.88
N GLY A 94 14.33 21.22 22.07
CA GLY A 94 13.67 22.52 22.25
C GLY A 94 12.19 22.59 21.86
N VAL A 95 11.56 21.44 21.61
CA VAL A 95 10.12 21.35 21.36
C VAL A 95 9.43 21.00 22.68
N GLU A 96 8.26 21.60 22.94
CA GLU A 96 7.36 21.21 24.03
C GLU A 96 7.27 19.67 24.08
N PRO A 97 7.46 19.03 25.26
CA PRO A 97 7.49 17.57 25.40
C PRO A 97 6.09 16.99 25.18
N TRP A 98 5.63 16.99 23.94
CA TRP A 98 4.25 16.69 23.54
C TRP A 98 3.82 15.28 23.95
N TRP A 99 4.78 14.36 24.12
CA TRP A 99 4.54 13.00 24.60
C TRP A 99 4.23 12.92 26.11
N GLN A 100 4.33 14.04 26.82
CA GLN A 100 3.90 14.20 28.20
C GLN A 100 2.54 14.88 28.32
N LEU A 101 1.92 15.29 27.20
CA LEU A 101 0.57 15.87 27.23
C LEU A 101 -0.45 14.83 27.70
N SER A 102 -1.49 15.30 28.39
CA SER A 102 -2.62 14.50 28.88
C SER A 102 -3.30 13.69 27.76
N THR A 103 -3.34 14.23 26.55
CA THR A 103 -3.92 13.60 25.36
C THR A 103 -3.07 12.47 24.76
N THR A 104 -1.83 12.27 25.23
CA THR A 104 -0.96 11.20 24.75
C THR A 104 -1.57 9.82 24.98
N GLY A 105 -2.17 9.59 26.16
CA GLY A 105 -2.85 8.33 26.46
C GLY A 105 -3.99 8.04 25.49
N THR A 106 -4.81 9.05 25.17
CA THR A 106 -5.93 8.93 24.22
C THR A 106 -5.45 8.66 22.79
N ALA A 107 -4.34 9.28 22.38
CA ALA A 107 -3.71 9.02 21.09
C ALA A 107 -3.19 7.57 20.99
N ILE A 108 -2.56 7.04 22.05
CA ILE A 108 -2.08 5.64 22.08
C ILE A 108 -3.26 4.67 21.93
N VAL A 109 -4.36 4.91 22.65
CA VAL A 109 -5.59 4.09 22.51
C VAL A 109 -6.15 4.19 21.09
N SER A 110 -6.10 5.38 20.47
CA SER A 110 -6.55 5.60 19.09
C SER A 110 -5.71 4.82 18.07
N VAL A 111 -4.41 4.64 18.31
CA VAL A 111 -3.55 3.75 17.49
C VAL A 111 -4.03 2.30 17.60
N ALA A 112 -4.35 1.83 18.80
CA ALA A 112 -4.90 0.48 19.02
C ALA A 112 -6.21 0.25 18.25
N VAL A 113 -7.13 1.23 18.34
CA VAL A 113 -8.39 1.24 17.59
C VAL A 113 -8.14 1.16 16.09
N GLY A 114 -7.20 1.95 15.56
CA GLY A 114 -6.85 1.95 14.14
C GLY A 114 -6.30 0.61 13.66
N VAL A 115 -5.37 -0.01 14.42
CA VAL A 115 -4.80 -1.32 14.08
C VAL A 115 -5.86 -2.42 14.09
N LEU A 116 -6.77 -2.41 15.08
CA LEU A 116 -7.85 -3.38 15.15
C LEU A 116 -8.89 -3.18 14.05
N ALA A 117 -9.27 -1.93 13.76
CA ALA A 117 -10.18 -1.61 12.67
C ALA A 117 -9.62 -2.05 11.32
N PHE A 118 -8.32 -1.83 11.07
CA PHE A 118 -7.64 -2.37 9.89
C PHE A 118 -7.75 -3.89 9.81
N LEU A 119 -7.45 -4.61 10.91
CA LEU A 119 -7.51 -6.07 10.93
C LEU A 119 -8.93 -6.59 10.70
N ILE A 120 -9.95 -5.92 11.26
CA ILE A 120 -11.36 -6.23 11.03
C ILE A 120 -11.70 -6.08 9.55
N GLY A 121 -11.36 -4.94 8.94
CA GLY A 121 -11.60 -4.70 7.52
C GLY A 121 -10.90 -5.74 6.63
N TYR A 122 -9.63 -6.01 6.90
CA TYR A 122 -8.84 -7.02 6.20
C TYR A 122 -9.48 -8.42 6.28
N SER A 123 -9.84 -8.85 7.50
CA SER A 123 -10.45 -10.16 7.75
C SER A 123 -11.86 -10.29 7.18
N ALA A 124 -12.67 -9.22 7.24
CA ALA A 124 -14.01 -9.21 6.69
C ALA A 124 -14.00 -9.49 5.19
N LEU A 125 -13.08 -8.88 4.42
CA LEU A 125 -12.97 -9.19 3.00
C LEU A 125 -12.47 -10.63 2.75
N LEU A 126 -11.45 -11.09 3.48
CA LEU A 126 -10.89 -12.45 3.30
C LEU A 126 -11.89 -13.57 3.64
N THR A 127 -12.83 -13.34 4.56
CA THR A 127 -13.89 -14.30 4.87
C THR A 127 -14.97 -14.42 3.78
N GLY A 128 -14.92 -13.60 2.73
CA GLY A 128 -15.94 -13.54 1.68
C GLY A 128 -17.23 -12.83 2.10
N TYR A 129 -17.27 -12.23 3.30
CA TYR A 129 -18.42 -11.50 3.83
C TYR A 129 -18.97 -10.43 2.87
N PRO A 130 -18.13 -9.58 2.23
CA PRO A 130 -18.65 -8.54 1.35
C PRO A 130 -19.10 -9.09 -0.01
N ALA A 131 -18.57 -10.21 -0.52
CA ALA A 131 -19.08 -10.78 -1.77
C ALA A 131 -20.51 -11.32 -1.58
N ALA A 132 -20.77 -12.01 -0.46
CA ALA A 132 -22.11 -12.46 -0.10
C ALA A 132 -23.04 -11.29 0.19
N LEU A 133 -22.57 -10.27 0.93
CA LEU A 133 -23.36 -9.08 1.24
C LEU A 133 -23.69 -8.25 -0.01
N LEU A 134 -22.72 -7.98 -0.89
CA LEU A 134 -22.94 -7.26 -2.14
C LEU A 134 -23.86 -8.04 -3.09
N THR A 135 -23.73 -9.37 -3.15
CA THR A 135 -24.66 -10.20 -3.93
C THR A 135 -26.07 -10.12 -3.37
N ARG A 136 -26.23 -10.16 -2.03
CA ARG A 136 -27.54 -9.97 -1.37
C ARG A 136 -28.09 -8.57 -1.60
N LEU A 137 -27.28 -7.51 -1.46
CA LEU A 137 -27.71 -6.13 -1.70
C LEU A 137 -28.12 -5.91 -3.15
N HIS A 138 -27.38 -6.47 -4.12
CA HIS A 138 -27.75 -6.44 -5.53
C HIS A 138 -29.06 -7.19 -5.80
N GLN A 139 -29.23 -8.37 -5.19
CA GLN A 139 -30.48 -9.13 -5.28
C GLN A 139 -31.66 -8.38 -4.63
N HIS A 140 -31.47 -7.73 -3.49
CA HIS A 140 -32.49 -6.91 -2.84
C HIS A 140 -32.82 -5.65 -3.64
N GLY A 141 -31.82 -4.98 -4.22
CA GLY A 141 -32.01 -3.85 -5.13
C GLY A 141 -32.82 -4.23 -6.37
N LYS A 142 -32.53 -5.40 -6.98
CA LYS A 142 -33.33 -5.94 -8.08
C LYS A 142 -34.77 -6.25 -7.67
N LYS A 143 -34.98 -6.85 -6.50
CA LYS A 143 -36.34 -7.14 -5.98
C LYS A 143 -37.14 -5.87 -5.70
N ALA A 144 -36.50 -4.84 -5.11
CA ALA A 144 -37.13 -3.54 -4.85
C ALA A 144 -37.45 -2.79 -6.16
N ALA A 145 -36.56 -2.84 -7.16
CA ALA A 145 -36.83 -2.28 -8.48
C ALA A 145 -37.98 -3.04 -9.20
N ALA A 146 -38.02 -4.37 -9.08
CA ALA A 146 -39.09 -5.19 -9.65
C ALA A 146 -40.45 -4.97 -8.95
N SER A 147 -40.50 -4.76 -7.63
CA SER A 147 -41.74 -4.44 -6.92
C SER A 147 -42.27 -3.05 -7.28
N LEU A 148 -41.38 -2.07 -7.51
CA LEU A 148 -41.76 -0.74 -8.02
C LEU A 148 -42.27 -0.80 -9.47
N ALA A 149 -41.61 -1.56 -10.35
CA ALA A 149 -42.04 -1.75 -11.73
C ALA A 149 -43.37 -2.53 -11.83
N GLY A 150 -43.55 -3.58 -11.02
CA GLY A 150 -44.80 -4.35 -10.94
C GLY A 150 -45.96 -3.53 -10.37
N GLY A 151 -45.71 -2.68 -9.38
CA GLY A 151 -46.71 -1.77 -8.82
C GLY A 151 -47.17 -0.68 -9.80
N ALA A 152 -46.29 -0.23 -10.69
CA ALA A 152 -46.64 0.70 -11.77
C ALA A 152 -47.45 0.01 -12.89
N ALA A 153 -47.08 -1.22 -13.27
CA ALA A 153 -47.80 -1.99 -14.28
C ALA A 153 -49.23 -2.36 -13.84
N VAL A 154 -49.42 -2.75 -12.58
CA VAL A 154 -50.74 -3.10 -12.01
C VAL A 154 -51.68 -1.89 -11.92
N ARG A 155 -51.16 -0.65 -11.81
CA ARG A 155 -52.00 0.57 -11.89
C ARG A 155 -52.33 0.99 -13.32
N SER A 156 -51.55 0.57 -14.32
CA SER A 156 -51.85 0.85 -15.74
C SER A 156 -52.76 -0.19 -16.40
N ALA A 157 -52.88 -1.39 -15.82
CA ALA A 157 -53.63 -2.51 -16.38
C ALA A 157 -55.03 -2.70 -15.75
N GLY A 158 -55.57 -1.67 -15.10
CA GLY A 158 -56.97 -1.58 -14.68
C GLY A 158 -57.92 -1.29 -15.85
N GLY A 159 -57.72 -1.95 -16.99
CA GLY A 159 -58.54 -1.81 -18.19
C GLY A 159 -58.07 -2.76 -19.29
N ALA A 160 -58.98 -3.61 -19.75
CA ALA A 160 -58.85 -4.58 -20.85
C ALA A 160 -58.20 -5.94 -20.52
N ALA A 161 -59.09 -6.90 -20.31
CA ALA A 161 -58.87 -8.34 -20.39
C ALA A 161 -58.31 -8.77 -21.75
N VAL A 162 -57.35 -9.70 -21.79
CA VAL A 162 -57.24 -10.77 -22.81
C VAL A 162 -56.41 -11.93 -22.23
N ARG A 163 -56.94 -13.16 -22.40
CA ARG A 163 -56.29 -14.44 -22.14
C ARG A 163 -55.36 -14.78 -23.32
N SER A 164 -54.13 -15.26 -23.06
CA SER A 164 -53.56 -16.41 -23.81
C SER A 164 -52.24 -16.90 -23.22
N ALA A 165 -52.24 -18.22 -23.01
CA ALA A 165 -51.17 -19.22 -22.95
C ALA A 165 -49.69 -18.86 -23.25
N GLY A 166 -48.80 -19.53 -22.50
CA GLY A 166 -47.70 -20.31 -23.08
C GLY A 166 -46.32 -19.68 -23.10
N GLY A 167 -45.42 -20.16 -22.23
CA GLY A 167 -43.97 -19.90 -22.37
C GLY A 167 -43.19 -20.07 -21.08
N ALA A 168 -42.78 -21.31 -20.77
CA ALA A 168 -41.85 -21.60 -19.69
C ALA A 168 -40.45 -21.07 -20.04
N ALA A 169 -40.03 -19.96 -19.43
CA ALA A 169 -38.66 -19.48 -19.48
C ALA A 169 -37.86 -20.05 -18.31
N ALA A 170 -36.90 -20.92 -18.62
CA ALA A 170 -35.97 -21.47 -17.65
C ALA A 170 -35.06 -20.36 -17.06
N PRO A 171 -34.80 -20.33 -15.74
CA PRO A 171 -33.90 -19.35 -15.16
C PRO A 171 -32.45 -19.66 -15.54
N LEU A 172 -31.81 -18.69 -16.18
CA LEU A 172 -30.36 -18.64 -16.38
C LEU A 172 -29.66 -18.73 -15.02
N ALA A 173 -29.05 -19.89 -14.76
CA ALA A 173 -28.18 -20.11 -13.61
C ALA A 173 -26.91 -19.23 -13.76
N CYS A 174 -26.84 -18.14 -13.00
CA CYS A 174 -25.57 -17.47 -12.72
C CYS A 174 -24.71 -18.45 -11.92
N GLN A 175 -23.79 -19.14 -12.58
CA GLN A 175 -22.72 -19.88 -11.92
C GLN A 175 -21.90 -18.90 -11.06
N GLU A 176 -21.93 -19.12 -9.74
CA GLU A 176 -21.00 -18.54 -8.80
C GLU A 176 -19.57 -18.82 -9.28
N ALA A 177 -18.86 -17.79 -9.70
CA ALA A 177 -17.42 -17.86 -9.89
C ALA A 177 -16.77 -18.02 -8.51
N ALA A 178 -16.65 -19.25 -8.04
CA ALA A 178 -15.83 -19.59 -6.90
C ALA A 178 -14.42 -19.04 -7.15
N VAL A 179 -13.96 -18.14 -6.28
CA VAL A 179 -12.59 -17.61 -6.33
C VAL A 179 -11.65 -18.82 -6.26
N PRO A 180 -10.89 -19.14 -7.33
CA PRO A 180 -10.04 -20.30 -7.31
C PRO A 180 -8.92 -20.05 -6.30
N LEU A 181 -8.99 -20.74 -5.16
CA LEU A 181 -7.90 -20.82 -4.20
C LEU A 181 -6.68 -21.39 -4.95
N ALA A 182 -5.62 -20.59 -5.05
CA ALA A 182 -4.39 -20.95 -5.73
C ALA A 182 -3.89 -22.29 -5.18
N ARG A 183 -3.89 -23.34 -6.01
CA ARG A 183 -3.20 -24.58 -5.66
C ARG A 183 -1.70 -24.27 -5.57
N PRO A 184 -0.99 -24.78 -4.55
CA PRO A 184 0.47 -24.71 -4.53
C PRO A 184 0.98 -25.33 -5.82
N VAL A 185 1.81 -24.59 -6.55
CA VAL A 185 2.50 -25.12 -7.74
C VAL A 185 3.56 -26.08 -7.21
N GLU A 186 3.18 -27.35 -7.01
CA GLU A 186 4.16 -28.41 -6.80
C GLU A 186 5.05 -28.47 -8.04
N GLY A 187 6.36 -28.48 -7.79
CA GLY A 187 7.43 -28.22 -8.77
C GLY A 187 7.59 -29.31 -9.81
N ASP A 188 6.56 -29.55 -10.61
CA ASP A 188 6.70 -30.22 -11.88
C ASP A 188 7.34 -29.23 -12.86
N SER A 189 8.55 -29.53 -13.32
CA SER A 189 9.29 -28.76 -14.32
C SER A 189 8.66 -28.84 -15.72
N GLY A 190 7.37 -29.18 -15.79
CA GLY A 190 6.55 -29.11 -16.98
C GLY A 190 6.68 -27.71 -17.57
N ALA A 191 7.11 -27.67 -18.83
CA ALA A 191 7.33 -26.45 -19.60
C ALA A 191 6.21 -25.44 -19.33
N ASP A 192 6.61 -24.26 -18.87
CA ASP A 192 5.75 -23.16 -18.43
C ASP A 192 4.80 -22.78 -19.58
N ASP A 193 3.63 -23.42 -19.65
CA ASP A 193 2.54 -23.17 -20.62
C ASP A 193 1.91 -21.77 -20.45
N ARG A 194 2.63 -20.84 -19.83
CA ARG A 194 2.22 -19.44 -19.79
C ARG A 194 2.18 -18.91 -21.22
N PRO A 195 1.09 -18.24 -21.60
CA PRO A 195 1.00 -17.66 -22.92
C PRO A 195 2.15 -16.66 -23.08
N ALA A 196 2.99 -16.86 -24.11
CA ALA A 196 4.22 -16.08 -24.36
C ALA A 196 4.03 -14.55 -24.30
N GLY A 197 2.81 -14.04 -24.47
CA GLY A 197 2.47 -12.62 -24.31
C GLY A 197 2.47 -12.08 -22.88
N GLN A 198 2.32 -12.90 -21.84
CA GLN A 198 2.31 -12.43 -20.44
C GLN A 198 3.70 -12.03 -19.95
N ASP A 199 4.73 -12.79 -20.32
CA ASP A 199 6.11 -12.49 -19.93
C ASP A 199 6.61 -11.21 -20.58
N GLU A 200 6.23 -10.97 -21.84
CA GLU A 200 6.58 -9.74 -22.55
C GLU A 200 5.93 -8.51 -21.91
N ARG A 201 4.67 -8.58 -21.49
CA ARG A 201 4.02 -7.47 -20.75
C ARG A 201 4.70 -7.21 -19.41
N THR A 202 4.99 -8.27 -18.65
CA THR A 202 5.68 -8.17 -17.35
C THR A 202 7.06 -7.53 -17.53
N ARG A 203 7.77 -7.89 -18.61
CA ARG A 203 9.05 -7.28 -18.99
C ARG A 203 8.89 -5.79 -19.29
N GLN A 204 7.89 -5.40 -20.08
CA GLN A 204 7.66 -4.00 -20.43
C GLN A 204 7.32 -3.14 -19.21
N VAL A 205 6.48 -3.62 -18.29
CA VAL A 205 6.20 -2.92 -17.03
C VAL A 205 7.45 -2.82 -16.16
N GLY A 206 8.29 -3.88 -16.12
CA GLY A 206 9.57 -3.85 -15.43
C GLY A 206 10.54 -2.80 -15.99
N ILE A 207 10.61 -2.66 -17.32
CA ILE A 207 11.41 -1.63 -17.99
C ILE A 207 10.87 -0.24 -17.66
N LEU A 208 9.56 -0.04 -17.73
CA LEU A 208 8.94 1.23 -17.33
C LEU A 208 9.26 1.56 -15.87
N GLY A 209 9.17 0.58 -14.97
CA GLY A 209 9.52 0.74 -13.56
C GLY A 209 10.98 1.19 -13.37
N PHE A 210 11.91 0.60 -14.12
CA PHE A 210 13.31 1.02 -14.13
C PHE A 210 13.50 2.45 -14.68
N VAL A 211 12.81 2.80 -15.78
CA VAL A 211 12.87 4.16 -16.36
C VAL A 211 12.32 5.19 -15.38
N LEU A 212 11.17 4.92 -14.75
CA LEU A 212 10.60 5.78 -13.71
C LEU A 212 11.54 5.94 -12.53
N LEU A 213 12.17 4.85 -12.08
CA LEU A 213 13.17 4.93 -11.01
C LEU A 213 14.35 5.83 -11.39
N VAL A 214 14.95 5.63 -12.57
CA VAL A 214 16.06 6.48 -13.04
C VAL A 214 15.61 7.94 -13.16
N ALA A 215 14.43 8.20 -13.74
CA ALA A 215 13.88 9.55 -13.84
C ALA A 215 13.65 10.18 -12.46
N GLY A 216 13.11 9.43 -11.51
CA GLY A 216 12.92 9.88 -10.13
C GLY A 216 14.23 10.23 -9.43
N VAL A 217 15.25 9.38 -9.57
CA VAL A 217 16.59 9.64 -9.00
C VAL A 217 17.26 10.85 -9.65
N VAL A 218 17.22 10.98 -10.98
CA VAL A 218 17.76 12.14 -11.69
C VAL A 218 17.03 13.42 -11.28
N LEU A 219 15.70 13.39 -11.21
CA LEU A 219 14.89 14.53 -10.79
C LEU A 219 15.17 14.90 -9.33
N TRP A 220 15.42 13.92 -8.46
CA TRP A 220 15.83 14.15 -7.08
C TRP A 220 17.13 14.95 -7.01
N PHE A 221 18.20 14.45 -7.63
CA PHE A 221 19.50 15.14 -7.61
C PHE A 221 19.46 16.50 -8.33
N ALA A 222 18.66 16.64 -9.38
CA ALA A 222 18.56 17.89 -10.14
C ALA A 222 17.88 19.03 -9.36
N ASN A 223 17.05 18.73 -8.37
CA ASN A 223 16.35 19.74 -7.57
C ASN A 223 16.74 19.70 -6.09
N THR A 224 17.75 18.91 -5.71
CA THR A 224 18.33 18.95 -4.38
C THR A 224 19.11 20.26 -4.20
N PRO A 225 18.80 21.08 -3.17
CA PRO A 225 19.49 22.35 -2.95
C PRO A 225 20.96 22.15 -2.57
N GLY A 226 21.84 22.98 -3.13
CA GLY A 226 23.29 22.85 -2.98
C GLY A 226 23.87 21.89 -4.02
N SER A 227 24.60 22.44 -5.00
CA SER A 227 25.24 21.64 -6.03
C SER A 227 26.23 20.62 -5.44
N GLY A 228 26.25 19.39 -5.98
CA GLY A 228 27.22 18.36 -5.59
C GLY A 228 26.91 17.73 -4.23
N LEU A 229 27.91 17.57 -3.37
CA LEU A 229 27.76 16.95 -2.04
C LEU A 229 27.38 17.95 -0.92
N GLY A 230 27.24 19.23 -1.25
CA GLY A 230 26.97 20.30 -0.27
C GLY A 230 25.62 20.15 0.46
N PHE A 231 24.65 19.45 -0.15
CA PHE A 231 23.36 19.20 0.48
C PHE A 231 23.47 18.32 1.74
N VAL A 232 24.51 17.48 1.87
CA VAL A 232 24.71 16.61 3.04
C VAL A 232 25.06 17.42 4.29
N THR A 233 25.62 18.62 4.09
CA THR A 233 26.01 19.51 5.18
C THR A 233 24.95 20.55 5.52
N LEU A 234 23.89 20.68 4.70
CA LEU A 234 22.84 21.66 4.93
C LEU A 234 21.96 21.24 6.12
N PRO A 235 21.59 22.18 7.01
CA PRO A 235 20.53 21.95 7.98
C PRO A 235 19.25 21.48 7.29
N TYR A 236 18.51 20.59 7.94
CA TYR A 236 17.32 19.97 7.33
C TYR A 236 16.25 20.98 6.92
N LEU A 237 16.04 22.02 7.72
CA LEU A 237 15.06 23.05 7.42
C LEU A 237 15.46 23.86 6.17
N ASP A 238 16.75 24.11 5.99
CA ASP A 238 17.27 24.82 4.82
C ASP A 238 17.20 23.94 3.56
N PHE A 239 17.55 22.66 3.68
CA PHE A 239 17.34 21.68 2.62
C PHE A 239 15.87 21.62 2.20
N ARG A 240 14.95 21.62 3.17
CA ARG A 240 13.52 21.58 2.90
C ARG A 240 12.99 22.86 2.29
N ALA A 241 13.45 24.02 2.76
CA ALA A 241 13.03 25.32 2.26
C ALA A 241 13.52 25.58 0.82
N GLY A 242 14.68 25.03 0.45
CA GLY A 242 15.24 25.18 -0.90
C GLY A 242 14.71 24.17 -1.92
N ALA A 243 14.13 23.05 -1.49
CA ALA A 243 13.61 22.03 -2.40
C ALA A 243 12.32 22.52 -3.06
N ASP A 244 12.26 22.51 -4.40
CA ASP A 244 10.99 22.70 -5.12
C ASP A 244 10.04 21.56 -4.74
N ASP A 245 9.04 21.89 -3.91
CA ASP A 245 8.09 20.95 -3.33
C ASP A 245 7.41 20.07 -4.41
N ASN A 246 7.16 20.62 -5.60
CA ASN A 246 6.51 19.86 -6.68
C ASN A 246 7.47 18.87 -7.33
N ALA A 247 8.66 19.32 -7.72
CA ALA A 247 9.65 18.46 -8.37
C ALA A 247 10.10 17.32 -7.45
N MET A 248 10.30 17.61 -6.16
CA MET A 248 10.61 16.59 -5.15
C MET A 248 9.47 15.60 -4.93
N ALA A 249 8.22 16.06 -4.91
CA ALA A 249 7.07 15.16 -4.83
C ALA A 249 7.03 14.18 -6.02
N PHE A 250 7.26 14.67 -7.25
CA PHE A 250 7.34 13.80 -8.42
C PHE A 250 8.55 12.87 -8.42
N ALA A 251 9.71 13.33 -7.94
CA ALA A 251 10.91 12.51 -7.82
C ALA A 251 10.68 11.31 -6.88
N ASN A 252 10.08 11.57 -5.72
CA ASN A 252 9.70 10.54 -4.75
C ASN A 252 8.64 9.61 -5.32
N LEU A 253 7.62 10.16 -5.98
CA LEU A 253 6.54 9.39 -6.61
C LEU A 253 7.09 8.43 -7.68
N PHE A 254 7.95 8.90 -8.59
CA PHE A 254 8.55 8.09 -9.63
C PHE A 254 9.49 7.02 -9.06
N THR A 255 10.27 7.37 -8.05
CA THR A 255 11.15 6.43 -7.33
C THR A 255 10.32 5.30 -6.70
N GLY A 256 9.25 5.64 -5.98
CA GLY A 256 8.38 4.68 -5.30
C GLY A 256 7.60 3.77 -6.24
N ILE A 257 6.91 4.36 -7.22
CA ILE A 257 6.18 3.63 -8.26
C ILE A 257 7.15 2.74 -9.06
N GLY A 258 8.31 3.29 -9.43
CA GLY A 258 9.34 2.59 -10.17
C GLY A 258 9.85 1.35 -9.44
N MET A 259 10.17 1.50 -8.15
CA MET A 259 10.59 0.39 -7.28
C MET A 259 9.49 -0.67 -7.10
N GLY A 260 8.24 -0.25 -6.89
CA GLY A 260 7.10 -1.16 -6.80
C GLY A 260 6.88 -1.96 -8.09
N ALA A 261 6.99 -1.33 -9.26
CA ALA A 261 6.88 -2.02 -10.55
C ALA A 261 8.08 -2.96 -10.82
N LEU A 262 9.29 -2.54 -10.47
CA LEU A 262 10.55 -3.25 -10.70
C LEU A 262 10.63 -4.58 -9.93
N GLY A 263 10.02 -4.71 -8.75
CA GLY A 263 10.05 -5.93 -7.94
C GLY A 263 9.55 -7.19 -8.67
N LEU A 264 8.71 -7.01 -9.70
CA LEU A 264 8.15 -8.09 -10.51
C LEU A 264 8.78 -8.24 -11.89
N ALA A 265 9.74 -7.38 -12.26
CA ALA A 265 10.43 -7.48 -13.54
C ALA A 265 11.01 -8.91 -13.69
N PRO A 266 10.88 -9.59 -14.84
CA PRO A 266 11.39 -10.97 -14.99
C PRO A 266 12.93 -11.00 -15.02
N SER A 267 13.57 -10.00 -15.63
CA SER A 267 15.03 -9.90 -15.76
C SER A 267 15.74 -9.70 -14.42
N VAL A 268 16.67 -10.61 -14.09
CA VAL A 268 17.55 -10.49 -12.91
C VAL A 268 18.47 -9.29 -13.04
N VAL A 269 19.00 -9.05 -14.23
CA VAL A 269 19.90 -7.94 -14.52
C VAL A 269 19.20 -6.61 -14.28
N LEU A 270 17.97 -6.45 -14.78
CA LEU A 270 17.20 -5.23 -14.62
C LEU A 270 16.91 -4.92 -13.14
N ARG A 271 16.52 -5.93 -12.35
CA ARG A 271 16.30 -5.75 -10.91
C ARG A 271 17.58 -5.37 -10.17
N ARG A 272 18.72 -6.00 -10.49
CA ARG A 272 20.01 -5.68 -9.88
C ARG A 272 20.42 -4.23 -10.16
N TRP A 273 20.36 -3.82 -11.41
CA TRP A 273 20.68 -2.43 -11.78
C TRP A 273 19.73 -1.43 -11.14
N GLY A 274 18.43 -1.74 -11.06
CA GLY A 274 17.50 -0.86 -10.37
C GLY A 274 17.78 -0.76 -8.87
N LEU A 275 18.18 -1.84 -8.19
CA LEU A 275 18.65 -1.76 -6.81
C LEU A 275 19.91 -0.91 -6.65
N VAL A 276 20.84 -0.97 -7.60
CA VAL A 276 22.03 -0.10 -7.62
C VAL A 276 21.62 1.37 -7.77
N VAL A 277 20.78 1.70 -8.75
CA VAL A 277 20.26 3.06 -8.97
C VAL A 277 19.51 3.56 -7.73
N PHE A 278 18.66 2.72 -7.13
CA PHE A 278 17.97 3.06 -5.90
C PHE A 278 18.94 3.29 -4.74
N THR A 279 20.02 2.51 -4.63
CA THR A 279 21.03 2.68 -3.57
C THR A 279 21.79 4.00 -3.72
N VAL A 280 22.08 4.42 -4.95
CA VAL A 280 22.70 5.73 -5.25
C VAL A 280 21.83 6.89 -4.75
N PHE A 281 20.51 6.76 -4.81
CA PHE A 281 19.57 7.71 -4.21
C PHE A 281 19.43 7.53 -2.69
N ALA A 282 19.26 6.28 -2.23
CA ALA A 282 18.87 5.96 -0.87
C ALA A 282 19.92 6.38 0.15
N ILE A 283 21.22 6.26 -0.17
CA ILE A 283 22.29 6.67 0.74
C ILE A 283 22.22 8.19 1.00
N PRO A 284 22.31 9.08 -0.01
CA PRO A 284 22.10 10.51 0.14
C PRO A 284 20.79 10.89 0.82
N ALA A 285 19.65 10.35 0.36
CA ALA A 285 18.34 10.65 0.92
C ALA A 285 18.28 10.29 2.42
N PHE A 286 18.82 9.14 2.79
CA PHE A 286 18.90 8.73 4.19
C PHE A 286 19.80 9.66 5.03
N LEU A 287 20.94 10.09 4.48
CA LEU A 287 21.87 11.02 5.13
C LEU A 287 21.25 12.41 5.37
N VAL A 288 20.40 12.90 4.46
CA VAL A 288 19.64 14.15 4.70
C VAL A 288 18.40 13.94 5.60
N GLY A 289 18.17 12.71 6.06
CA GLY A 289 17.07 12.35 6.96
C GLY A 289 15.73 12.06 6.30
N LEU A 290 15.70 11.85 4.98
CA LEU A 290 14.51 11.42 4.22
C LEU A 290 14.30 9.90 4.35
N ARG A 291 13.95 9.45 5.56
CA ARG A 291 13.84 8.02 5.88
C ARG A 291 12.63 7.37 5.24
N GLY A 292 11.49 8.06 5.21
CA GLY A 292 10.26 7.51 4.63
C GLY A 292 10.42 7.28 3.13
N GLU A 293 11.08 8.22 2.46
CA GLU A 293 11.38 8.24 1.03
C GLU A 293 12.29 7.08 0.62
N VAL A 294 13.06 6.50 1.55
CA VAL A 294 13.84 5.28 1.33
C VAL A 294 13.06 4.02 1.75
N ILE A 295 12.42 4.05 2.92
CA ILE A 295 11.74 2.88 3.47
C ILE A 295 10.52 2.48 2.62
N PHE A 296 9.71 3.44 2.14
CA PHE A 296 8.47 3.15 1.43
C PHE A 296 8.69 2.52 0.04
N PRO A 297 9.58 3.04 -0.84
CA PRO A 297 9.90 2.37 -2.11
C PRO A 297 10.48 0.97 -1.90
N LEU A 298 11.37 0.79 -0.92
CA LEU A 298 11.96 -0.51 -0.61
C LEU A 298 10.91 -1.51 -0.12
N ALA A 299 9.97 -1.06 0.72
CA ALA A 299 8.85 -1.87 1.18
C ALA A 299 7.90 -2.25 0.04
N ALA A 300 7.60 -1.33 -0.88
CA ALA A 300 6.80 -1.62 -2.07
C ALA A 300 7.48 -2.65 -3.00
N TRP A 301 8.79 -2.53 -3.19
CA TRP A 301 9.60 -3.52 -3.90
C TRP A 301 9.61 -4.88 -3.19
N LEU A 302 9.67 -4.90 -1.86
CA LEU A 302 9.66 -6.13 -1.07
C LEU A 302 8.32 -6.86 -1.19
N VAL A 303 7.20 -6.15 -1.05
CA VAL A 303 5.84 -6.69 -1.19
C VAL A 303 5.67 -7.34 -2.56
N THR A 304 6.09 -6.65 -3.63
CA THR A 304 5.94 -7.17 -4.98
C THR A 304 6.86 -8.33 -5.29
N THR A 305 8.11 -8.26 -4.86
CA THR A 305 9.07 -9.37 -4.99
C THR A 305 8.56 -10.62 -4.26
N ALA A 306 8.00 -10.45 -3.05
CA ALA A 306 7.46 -11.54 -2.25
C ALA A 306 6.26 -12.26 -2.86
N ARG A 307 5.55 -11.62 -3.82
CA ARG A 307 4.41 -12.26 -4.51
C ARG A 307 4.84 -13.37 -5.47
N ARG A 308 6.06 -13.29 -6.02
CA ARG A 308 6.59 -14.29 -6.97
C ARG A 308 7.74 -15.11 -6.41
N ARG A 309 8.29 -14.73 -5.26
CA ARG A 309 9.50 -15.33 -4.69
C ARG A 309 9.36 -15.48 -3.20
N GLU A 310 9.79 -16.63 -2.70
CA GLU A 310 9.95 -16.82 -1.27
C GLU A 310 11.12 -15.98 -0.75
N ILE A 311 10.80 -14.91 -0.04
CA ILE A 311 11.81 -14.15 0.69
C ILE A 311 12.03 -14.87 2.02
N ARG A 312 13.15 -15.58 2.11
CA ARG A 312 13.57 -16.22 3.35
C ARG A 312 14.10 -15.16 4.30
N ILE A 313 13.34 -14.86 5.36
CA ILE A 313 13.81 -14.04 6.47
C ILE A 313 14.96 -14.79 7.14
N ARG A 314 16.17 -14.21 7.07
CA ARG A 314 17.38 -14.77 7.68
C ARG A 314 17.69 -14.02 8.97
N TRP A 315 18.28 -14.69 9.95
CA TRP A 315 18.59 -14.10 11.25
C TRP A 315 19.46 -12.83 11.15
N TRP A 316 20.36 -12.73 10.16
CA TRP A 316 21.20 -11.55 9.94
C TRP A 316 20.43 -10.28 9.53
N MET A 317 19.18 -10.43 9.04
CA MET A 317 18.34 -9.27 8.70
C MET A 317 17.94 -8.47 9.95
N GLY A 318 17.90 -9.12 11.12
CA GLY A 318 17.65 -8.46 12.41
C GLY A 318 18.74 -7.44 12.77
N PRO A 319 20.02 -7.86 12.87
CA PRO A 319 21.15 -6.95 13.05
C PRO A 319 21.21 -5.85 11.97
N LEU A 320 20.91 -6.16 10.70
CA LEU A 320 20.90 -5.14 9.65
C LEU A 320 19.82 -4.07 9.88
N LEU A 321 18.62 -4.47 10.31
CA LEU A 321 17.55 -3.54 10.69
C LEU A 321 17.98 -2.66 11.87
N LEU A 322 18.57 -3.26 12.91
CA LEU A 322 19.07 -2.52 14.07
C LEU A 322 20.19 -1.54 13.70
N ALA A 323 21.08 -1.93 12.79
CA ALA A 323 22.12 -1.06 12.25
C ALA A 323 21.51 0.13 11.49
N GLY A 324 20.49 -0.11 10.66
CA GLY A 324 19.75 0.95 9.96
C GLY A 324 19.07 1.94 10.92
N LEU A 325 18.38 1.44 11.95
CA LEU A 325 17.77 2.28 12.98
C LEU A 325 18.81 3.10 13.75
N SER A 326 19.94 2.47 14.11
CA SER A 326 21.06 3.13 14.78
C SER A 326 21.69 4.22 13.92
N ALA A 327 21.92 3.92 12.64
CA ALA A 327 22.44 4.88 11.67
C ALA A 327 21.52 6.10 11.51
N GLY A 328 20.19 5.88 11.51
CA GLY A 328 19.21 6.97 11.52
C GLY A 328 19.42 7.90 12.71
N SER A 329 19.48 7.35 13.92
CA SER A 329 19.72 8.12 15.15
C SER A 329 21.03 8.93 15.10
N ILE A 330 22.12 8.33 14.61
CA ILE A 330 23.42 9.00 14.45
C ILE A 330 23.32 10.16 13.47
N ILE A 331 22.73 9.94 12.30
CA ILE A 331 22.58 10.97 11.26
C ILE A 331 21.78 12.15 11.79
N ARG A 332 20.71 11.90 12.54
CA ARG A 332 19.95 12.98 13.17
C ARG A 332 20.84 13.79 14.12
N GLN A 333 21.56 13.13 15.03
CA GLN A 333 22.43 13.82 15.99
C GLN A 333 23.52 14.66 15.29
N LEU A 334 24.16 14.09 14.27
CA LEU A 334 25.16 14.81 13.45
C LEU A 334 24.58 16.04 12.76
N ARG A 335 23.33 15.94 12.30
CA ARG A 335 22.64 17.02 11.61
C ARG A 335 22.15 18.11 12.57
N ASP A 336 21.67 17.73 13.74
CA ASP A 336 21.21 18.67 14.76
C ASP A 336 22.39 19.45 15.36
N ALA A 337 23.54 18.80 15.57
CA ALA A 337 24.76 19.45 16.05
C ALA A 337 25.53 20.19 14.95
N GLY A 338 25.36 19.79 13.69
CA GLY A 338 26.22 20.20 12.57
C GLY A 338 27.54 19.43 12.55
N LEU A 339 27.99 19.03 11.34
CA LEU A 339 29.19 18.23 11.13
C LEU A 339 30.47 18.86 11.73
N SER A 340 30.55 20.19 11.78
CA SER A 340 31.70 20.92 12.30
C SER A 340 31.75 21.01 13.83
N ALA A 341 30.60 20.88 14.51
CA ALA A 341 30.50 21.00 15.96
C ALA A 341 30.25 19.67 16.67
N ALA A 342 29.82 18.64 15.94
CA ALA A 342 29.61 17.30 16.49
C ALA A 342 30.95 16.66 16.92
N ARG A 343 31.17 16.52 18.23
CA ARG A 343 32.24 15.68 18.76
C ARG A 343 31.82 14.22 18.67
N LEU A 344 32.64 13.38 18.03
CA LEU A 344 32.34 11.95 17.88
C LEU A 344 32.06 11.22 19.21
N GLY A 345 32.63 11.70 20.31
CA GLY A 345 32.41 11.14 21.66
C GLY A 345 31.02 11.42 22.24
N ASP A 346 30.30 12.43 21.74
CA ASP A 346 28.97 12.80 22.25
C ASP A 346 27.84 12.04 21.53
N ILE A 347 28.17 11.34 20.43
CA ILE A 347 27.20 10.60 19.63
C ILE A 347 26.79 9.32 20.36
N LYS A 348 25.55 9.28 20.85
CA LYS A 348 24.99 8.09 21.49
C LYS A 348 24.35 7.19 20.45
N VAL A 349 24.90 5.99 20.28
CA VAL A 349 24.33 4.99 19.38
C VAL A 349 23.26 4.20 20.11
N ASN A 350 22.00 4.48 19.80
CA ASN A 350 20.87 3.77 20.38
C ASN A 350 19.80 3.49 19.31
N PRO A 351 19.54 2.21 18.97
CA PRO A 351 18.53 1.86 17.97
C PRO A 351 17.12 2.23 18.40
N LEU A 352 16.84 2.30 19.72
CA LEU A 352 15.55 2.75 20.22
C LEU A 352 15.32 4.22 19.90
N ASP A 353 16.34 5.08 19.91
CA ASP A 353 16.18 6.48 19.52
C ASP A 353 15.79 6.62 18.04
N GLY A 354 16.35 5.77 17.17
CA GLY A 354 15.94 5.69 15.76
C GLY A 354 14.50 5.22 15.58
N LEU A 355 14.07 4.25 16.40
CA LEU A 355 12.69 3.76 16.43
C LEU A 355 11.71 4.81 16.97
N ALA A 356 12.08 5.53 18.04
CA ALA A 356 11.30 6.60 18.65
C ALA A 356 11.08 7.77 17.69
N GLU A 357 12.11 8.11 16.91
CA GLU A 357 12.02 9.16 15.90
C GLU A 357 11.07 8.78 14.76
N LEU A 358 11.11 7.53 14.27
CA LEU A 358 10.11 7.05 13.31
C LEU A 358 8.71 7.09 13.96
N GLY A 359 8.62 6.67 15.23
CA GLY A 359 7.41 6.71 16.06
C GLY A 359 6.85 8.10 16.35
N ALA A 360 7.55 9.18 16.01
CA ALA A 360 7.08 10.55 16.22
C ALA A 360 5.85 10.91 15.36
N SER A 361 5.47 10.06 14.40
CA SER A 361 4.25 10.28 13.58
C SER A 361 2.95 10.04 14.37
N ILE A 362 3.03 9.62 15.65
CA ILE A 362 1.89 9.72 16.57
C ILE A 362 1.60 11.16 17.01
N ARG A 363 2.57 12.09 16.91
CA ARG A 363 2.42 13.48 17.34
C ARG A 363 1.23 14.21 16.71
N PRO A 364 0.96 14.15 15.39
CA PRO A 364 -0.24 14.74 14.80
C PRO A 364 -1.53 14.25 15.47
N LEU A 365 -1.60 12.98 15.89
CA LEU A 365 -2.77 12.43 16.57
C LEU A 365 -2.93 13.00 17.98
N VAL A 366 -1.84 13.12 18.74
CA VAL A 366 -1.84 13.78 20.07
C VAL A 366 -2.35 15.22 19.97
N LEU A 367 -1.90 15.95 18.95
CA LEU A 367 -2.27 17.36 18.76
C LEU A 367 -3.71 17.52 18.29
N VAL A 368 -4.20 16.66 17.40
CA VAL A 368 -5.61 16.68 17.00
C VAL A 368 -6.52 16.36 18.19
N HIS A 369 -6.16 15.41 19.06
CA HIS A 369 -6.86 15.21 20.33
C HIS A 369 -6.87 16.48 21.17
N ARG A 370 -5.72 17.17 21.30
CA ARG A 370 -5.62 18.45 22.02
C ARG A 370 -6.56 19.51 21.44
N TRP A 371 -6.61 19.64 20.12
CA TRP A 371 -7.47 20.61 19.44
C TRP A 371 -8.96 20.38 19.74
N HIS A 372 -9.40 19.13 19.77
CA HIS A 372 -10.79 18.79 20.06
C HIS A 372 -11.10 18.80 21.56
N ASP A 373 -10.26 18.17 22.38
CA ASP A 373 -10.56 17.92 23.80
C ASP A 373 -10.23 19.14 24.68
N GLU A 374 -9.16 19.88 24.38
CA GLU A 374 -8.75 21.05 25.17
C GLU A 374 -9.19 22.38 24.54
N TRP A 375 -9.12 22.51 23.21
CA TRP A 375 -9.47 23.76 22.52
C TRP A 375 -10.91 23.81 22.01
N GLY A 376 -11.64 22.69 22.05
CA GLY A 376 -13.04 22.63 21.65
C GLY A 376 -13.28 22.82 20.15
N GLU A 377 -12.28 22.54 19.29
CA GLU A 377 -12.46 22.63 17.84
C GLU A 377 -13.52 21.63 17.36
N SER A 378 -14.34 22.02 16.38
CA SER A 378 -15.31 21.13 15.75
C SER A 378 -14.64 20.18 14.75
N PHE A 379 -15.16 18.95 14.61
CA PHE A 379 -14.75 18.04 13.54
C PHE A 379 -15.00 18.66 12.16
N VAL A 380 -14.06 18.46 11.23
CA VAL A 380 -14.14 19.05 9.87
C VAL A 380 -14.98 18.21 8.90
N GLY A 381 -15.46 17.04 9.35
CA GLY A 381 -16.24 16.11 8.56
C GLY A 381 -15.42 15.37 7.50
N TRP A 382 -16.10 14.56 6.70
CA TRP A 382 -15.51 13.78 5.60
C TRP A 382 -14.99 14.62 4.43
N GLY A 383 -15.23 15.94 4.46
CA GLY A 383 -14.72 16.89 3.48
C GLY A 383 -13.20 16.89 3.36
N THR A 384 -12.47 16.45 4.39
CA THR A 384 -10.99 16.32 4.36
C THR A 384 -10.50 15.43 3.21
N TYR A 385 -11.18 14.32 2.95
CA TYR A 385 -10.81 13.38 1.89
C TYR A 385 -11.29 13.83 0.50
N TRP A 386 -12.30 14.69 0.45
CA TRP A 386 -12.81 15.25 -0.80
C TRP A 386 -12.07 16.51 -1.25
N ALA A 387 -11.51 17.29 -0.31
CA ALA A 387 -10.87 18.57 -0.61
C ALA A 387 -9.75 18.48 -1.67
N PRO A 388 -8.85 17.46 -1.67
CA PRO A 388 -7.86 17.31 -2.74
C PRO A 388 -8.49 17.10 -4.12
N LEU A 389 -9.56 16.28 -4.20
CA LEU A 389 -10.31 16.04 -5.43
C LEU A 389 -11.00 17.31 -5.92
N GLN A 390 -11.68 18.01 -5.01
CA GLN A 390 -12.35 19.27 -5.30
C GLN A 390 -11.38 20.28 -5.90
N ARG A 391 -10.16 20.40 -5.37
CA ARG A 391 -9.15 21.32 -5.90
C ARG A 391 -8.72 20.95 -7.32
N ILE A 392 -8.37 19.70 -7.56
CA ILE A 392 -7.96 19.25 -8.89
C ILE A 392 -9.10 19.48 -9.90
N LEU A 393 -10.33 19.11 -9.54
CA LEU A 393 -11.48 19.23 -10.43
C LEU A 393 -11.87 20.68 -10.65
N PHE A 394 -12.03 21.46 -9.59
CA PHE A 394 -12.58 22.82 -9.68
C PHE A 394 -11.51 23.78 -10.17
N SER A 395 -10.33 23.84 -9.53
CA SER A 395 -9.35 24.86 -9.89
C SER A 395 -8.56 24.52 -11.15
N ARG A 396 -8.16 23.26 -11.36
CA ARG A 396 -7.31 22.89 -12.52
C ARG A 396 -8.11 22.51 -13.75
N LEU A 397 -9.22 21.77 -13.61
CA LEU A 397 -9.98 21.29 -14.77
C LEU A 397 -11.09 22.27 -15.21
N LEU A 398 -11.83 22.84 -14.26
CA LEU A 398 -12.99 23.69 -14.55
C LEU A 398 -12.70 25.19 -14.45
N GLY A 399 -11.54 25.59 -13.92
CA GLY A 399 -11.20 27.00 -13.70
C GLY A 399 -12.10 27.71 -12.68
N LEU A 400 -12.76 26.95 -11.79
CA LEU A 400 -13.60 27.46 -10.72
C LEU A 400 -12.76 27.78 -9.48
N ASP A 401 -13.18 28.79 -8.72
CA ASP A 401 -12.55 29.15 -7.46
C ASP A 401 -12.63 27.98 -6.45
N ALA A 402 -11.47 27.50 -6.04
CA ALA A 402 -11.32 26.60 -4.90
C ALA A 402 -10.63 27.37 -3.77
N PRO A 403 -11.04 27.18 -2.50
CA PRO A 403 -10.33 27.77 -1.36
C PRO A 403 -8.83 27.53 -1.46
N SER A 404 -7.97 28.44 -1.00
CA SER A 404 -6.52 28.18 -1.00
C SER A 404 -6.16 27.00 -0.08
N VAL A 405 -5.01 26.36 -0.29
CA VAL A 405 -4.60 25.19 0.51
C VAL A 405 -4.32 25.58 1.97
N HIS A 406 -3.85 26.82 2.19
CA HIS A 406 -3.53 27.36 3.52
C HIS A 406 -4.76 27.86 4.30
N THR A 407 -5.82 28.24 3.59
CA THR A 407 -7.06 28.76 4.24
C THR A 407 -8.11 27.68 4.46
N ASP A 408 -7.94 26.48 3.90
CA ASP A 408 -8.94 25.41 3.96
C ASP A 408 -8.59 24.43 5.08
N ALA A 409 -9.30 24.54 6.21
CA ALA A 409 -9.14 23.66 7.35
C ALA A 409 -9.38 22.17 7.03
N ARG A 410 -10.01 21.84 5.89
CA ARG A 410 -10.18 20.46 5.44
C ARG A 410 -8.87 19.87 4.90
N VAL A 411 -7.85 20.66 4.59
CA VAL A 411 -6.56 20.12 4.16
C VAL A 411 -5.72 19.84 5.41
N PHE A 412 -5.73 18.59 5.85
CA PHE A 412 -5.12 18.19 7.12
C PHE A 412 -3.62 18.46 7.19
N SER A 413 -2.88 18.09 6.14
CA SER A 413 -1.41 18.22 6.10
C SER A 413 -0.95 19.67 6.23
N THR A 414 -1.62 20.61 5.56
CA THR A 414 -1.26 22.03 5.64
C THR A 414 -1.68 22.65 6.95
N THR A 415 -2.85 22.29 7.49
CA THR A 415 -3.21 22.76 8.84
C THR A 415 -2.19 22.32 9.90
N ILE A 416 -1.70 21.08 9.83
CA ILE A 416 -0.64 20.60 10.74
C ILE A 416 0.67 21.35 10.49
N ALA A 417 1.06 21.51 9.22
CA ALA A 417 2.28 22.22 8.85
C ALA A 417 2.27 23.68 9.34
N ASP A 418 1.15 24.39 9.16
CA ASP A 418 1.00 25.80 9.54
C ASP A 418 1.00 25.99 11.06
N ARG A 419 0.49 25.02 11.84
CA ARG A 419 0.39 25.13 13.30
C ARG A 419 1.58 24.58 14.08
N VAL A 420 2.23 23.54 13.56
CA VAL A 420 3.20 22.72 14.32
C VAL A 420 4.54 22.61 13.58
N GLY A 421 4.58 23.02 12.32
CA GLY A 421 5.66 22.73 11.40
C GLY A 421 5.44 21.40 10.69
N ALA A 422 6.33 21.12 9.74
CA ALA A 422 6.15 20.08 8.76
C ALA A 422 6.54 18.67 9.28
N ILE A 423 5.87 18.25 10.36
CA ILE A 423 6.07 16.97 11.05
C ILE A 423 5.50 15.75 10.30
N GLY A 424 4.84 15.99 9.17
CA GLY A 424 4.05 14.99 8.45
C GLY A 424 2.64 14.86 9.02
N GLY A 425 1.80 14.05 8.38
CA GLY A 425 0.47 13.75 8.87
C GLY A 425 0.38 12.35 9.50
N SER A 426 -0.84 11.90 9.72
CA SER A 426 -1.18 10.54 10.11
C SER A 426 -2.59 10.25 9.60
N PRO A 427 -2.84 9.09 8.97
CA PRO A 427 -4.19 8.74 8.52
C PRO A 427 -5.13 8.57 9.72
N ALA A 428 -4.63 8.15 10.88
CA ALA A 428 -5.41 8.10 12.11
C ALA A 428 -5.73 9.50 12.65
N ALA A 429 -4.78 10.44 12.61
CA ALA A 429 -5.02 11.82 13.02
C ALA A 429 -6.00 12.56 12.09
N GLU A 430 -5.85 12.40 10.78
CA GLU A 430 -6.78 12.96 9.80
C GLU A 430 -8.19 12.38 9.98
N ALA A 431 -8.28 11.06 10.16
CA ALA A 431 -9.56 10.38 10.38
C ALA A 431 -10.22 10.83 11.70
N TYR A 432 -9.44 11.03 12.76
CA TYR A 432 -9.95 11.60 14.01
C TYR A 432 -10.46 13.02 13.82
N ARG A 433 -9.72 13.86 13.09
CA ARG A 433 -10.16 15.24 12.81
C ARG A 433 -11.45 15.27 11.98
N ALA A 434 -11.65 14.28 11.11
CA ALA A 434 -12.84 14.16 10.29
C ALA A 434 -14.09 13.80 11.11
N ALA A 435 -14.02 12.81 12.01
CA ALA A 435 -15.19 12.27 12.69
C ALA A 435 -14.87 11.53 14.02
N GLY A 436 -13.84 11.96 14.75
CA GLY A 436 -13.38 11.35 16.00
C GLY A 436 -12.99 9.88 15.83
N LEU A 437 -13.24 9.06 16.86
CA LEU A 437 -12.93 7.62 16.83
C LEU A 437 -13.68 6.87 15.73
N ILE A 438 -14.90 7.30 15.37
CA ILE A 438 -15.67 6.70 14.27
C ILE A 438 -14.90 6.88 12.96
N GLY A 439 -14.32 8.06 12.76
CA GLY A 439 -13.43 8.35 11.64
C GLY A 439 -12.31 7.34 11.52
N ILE A 440 -11.55 7.12 12.59
CA ILE A 440 -10.46 6.14 12.64
C ILE A 440 -10.96 4.74 12.27
N ILE A 441 -12.05 4.29 12.90
CA ILE A 441 -12.59 2.94 12.65
C ILE A 441 -12.95 2.75 11.18
N VAL A 442 -13.70 3.70 10.61
CA VAL A 442 -14.16 3.60 9.22
C VAL A 442 -12.98 3.64 8.25
N VAL A 443 -12.10 4.62 8.37
CA VAL A 443 -11.00 4.83 7.41
C VAL A 443 -10.02 3.65 7.45
N LEU A 444 -9.58 3.23 8.65
CA LEU A 444 -8.61 2.13 8.76
C LEU A 444 -9.24 0.79 8.37
N ALA A 445 -10.53 0.56 8.62
CA ALA A 445 -11.22 -0.63 8.12
C ALA A 445 -11.35 -0.63 6.58
N LEU A 446 -11.65 0.52 5.97
CA LEU A 446 -11.67 0.66 4.50
C LEU A 446 -10.29 0.37 3.90
N ILE A 447 -9.21 0.88 4.51
CA ILE A 447 -7.83 0.57 4.08
C ILE A 447 -7.55 -0.93 4.22
N GLY A 448 -7.92 -1.54 5.35
CA GLY A 448 -7.79 -2.98 5.57
C GLY A 448 -8.50 -3.81 4.50
N MET A 449 -9.75 -3.46 4.17
CA MET A 449 -10.49 -4.10 3.08
C MET A 449 -9.79 -3.91 1.73
N PHE A 450 -9.35 -2.70 1.41
CA PHE A 450 -8.67 -2.42 0.14
C PHE A 450 -7.36 -3.21 0.02
N VAL A 451 -6.58 -3.31 1.10
CA VAL A 451 -5.35 -4.11 1.13
C VAL A 451 -5.65 -5.60 0.97
N ALA A 452 -6.68 -6.14 1.62
CA ALA A 452 -7.12 -7.52 1.42
C ALA A 452 -7.52 -7.77 -0.05
N TRP A 453 -8.15 -6.80 -0.70
CA TRP A 453 -8.57 -6.92 -2.10
C TRP A 453 -7.37 -6.98 -3.04
N LEU A 454 -6.30 -6.25 -2.74
CA LEU A 454 -5.02 -6.34 -3.44
C LEU A 454 -4.32 -7.67 -3.16
N ASP A 455 -4.24 -8.10 -1.90
CA ASP A 455 -3.54 -9.33 -1.50
C ASP A 455 -4.18 -10.59 -2.12
N THR A 456 -5.52 -10.62 -2.23
CA THR A 456 -6.29 -11.74 -2.81
C THR A 456 -6.19 -11.85 -4.32
N ARG A 457 -5.62 -10.86 -5.02
CA ARG A 457 -5.45 -10.97 -6.47
C ARG A 457 -4.55 -12.16 -6.84
N PRO A 458 -4.88 -12.93 -7.88
CA PRO A 458 -4.02 -13.99 -8.40
C PRO A 458 -2.63 -13.46 -8.77
N ALA A 459 -1.59 -14.20 -8.37
CA ALA A 459 -0.22 -13.94 -8.82
C ALA A 459 -0.11 -14.22 -10.33
N GLY A 460 0.82 -13.54 -11.01
CA GLY A 460 1.07 -13.68 -12.44
C GLY A 460 0.26 -12.72 -13.33
N SER A 461 -0.71 -11.98 -12.77
CA SER A 461 -1.47 -10.99 -13.53
C SER A 461 -0.72 -9.67 -13.68
N ILE A 462 -1.10 -8.84 -14.67
CA ILE A 462 -0.64 -7.43 -14.74
C ILE A 462 -1.01 -6.65 -13.47
N GLY A 463 -2.04 -7.12 -12.74
CA GLY A 463 -2.45 -6.60 -11.45
C GLY A 463 -1.36 -6.70 -10.39
N ASP A 464 -0.39 -7.61 -10.51
CA ASP A 464 0.73 -7.67 -9.56
C ASP A 464 1.55 -6.38 -9.55
N HIS A 465 1.78 -5.76 -10.72
CA HIS A 465 2.51 -4.48 -10.78
C HIS A 465 1.70 -3.34 -10.16
N ALA A 466 0.38 -3.32 -10.44
CA ALA A 466 -0.52 -2.36 -9.81
C ALA A 466 -0.48 -2.47 -8.28
N ILE A 467 -0.34 -3.68 -7.72
CA ILE A 467 -0.24 -3.90 -6.27
C ILE A 467 1.02 -3.26 -5.69
N GLY A 468 2.15 -3.28 -6.40
CA GLY A 468 3.35 -2.56 -5.97
C GLY A 468 3.23 -1.06 -6.04
N MET A 469 2.74 -0.56 -7.17
CA MET A 469 2.62 0.87 -7.42
C MET A 469 1.57 1.51 -6.49
N VAL A 470 0.38 0.89 -6.36
CA VAL A 470 -0.65 1.31 -5.41
C VAL A 470 -0.23 1.02 -3.97
N GLY A 471 0.46 -0.09 -3.74
CA GLY A 471 1.04 -0.43 -2.44
C GLY A 471 1.94 0.68 -1.93
N TYR A 472 2.87 1.18 -2.75
CA TYR A 472 3.70 2.34 -2.42
C TYR A 472 2.87 3.55 -1.96
N ILE A 473 1.80 3.90 -2.69
CA ILE A 473 0.93 5.02 -2.34
C ILE A 473 0.29 4.82 -0.97
N LEU A 474 -0.22 3.62 -0.68
CA LEU A 474 -0.76 3.29 0.64
C LEU A 474 0.29 3.36 1.74
N LEU A 475 1.52 2.90 1.46
CA LEU A 475 2.62 2.92 2.42
C LEU A 475 3.07 4.36 2.75
N VAL A 476 3.14 5.24 1.75
CA VAL A 476 3.41 6.68 1.98
C VAL A 476 2.28 7.33 2.78
N TRP A 477 1.04 6.94 2.50
CA TRP A 477 -0.13 7.49 3.19
C TRP A 477 -0.16 7.15 4.69
N VAL A 478 0.64 6.17 5.16
CA VAL A 478 0.86 5.92 6.60
C VAL A 478 1.37 7.16 7.32
N ARG A 479 2.18 8.00 6.68
CA ARG A 479 2.63 9.29 7.25
C ARG A 479 1.81 10.48 6.76
N ASN A 480 0.77 10.24 5.96
CA ASN A 480 -0.04 11.25 5.28
C ASN A 480 0.81 12.46 4.84
N ASP A 481 1.94 12.15 4.19
CA ASP A 481 2.84 13.16 3.67
C ASP A 481 2.17 13.80 2.45
N VAL A 482 2.58 15.02 2.09
CA VAL A 482 1.86 16.03 1.28
C VAL A 482 1.44 15.57 -0.15
N SER A 483 1.68 14.32 -0.51
CA SER A 483 1.32 13.72 -1.79
C SER A 483 -0.19 13.51 -1.94
N PRO A 484 -0.86 14.21 -2.89
CA PRO A 484 -2.26 13.98 -3.18
C PRO A 484 -2.44 12.56 -3.73
N VAL A 485 -2.94 11.65 -2.88
CA VAL A 485 -3.15 10.21 -3.17
C VAL A 485 -3.80 9.99 -4.54
N VAL A 486 -4.74 10.86 -4.91
CA VAL A 486 -5.43 10.84 -6.21
C VAL A 486 -4.48 11.04 -7.39
N VAL A 487 -3.58 12.03 -7.32
CA VAL A 487 -2.60 12.29 -8.40
C VAL A 487 -1.64 11.13 -8.51
N SER A 488 -1.21 10.57 -7.37
CA SER A 488 -0.37 9.38 -7.34
C SER A 488 -1.07 8.17 -8.00
N LEU A 489 -2.35 7.95 -7.68
CA LEU A 489 -3.16 6.88 -8.30
C LEU A 489 -3.37 7.13 -9.80
N GLY A 490 -3.63 8.38 -10.19
CA GLY A 490 -3.74 8.78 -11.60
C GLY A 490 -2.44 8.50 -12.36
N THR A 491 -1.28 8.79 -11.75
CA THR A 491 0.04 8.48 -12.30
C THR A 491 0.24 6.98 -12.50
N CYS A 492 -0.17 6.17 -11.52
CA CYS A 492 -0.14 4.70 -11.65
C CYS A 492 -1.01 4.21 -12.82
N ILE A 493 -2.24 4.71 -12.92
CA ILE A 493 -3.18 4.34 -13.99
C ILE A 493 -2.64 4.76 -15.36
N LEU A 494 -2.10 5.97 -15.47
CA LEU A 494 -1.50 6.48 -16.70
C LEU A 494 -0.31 5.62 -17.14
N ALA A 495 0.59 5.29 -16.22
CA ALA A 495 1.75 4.44 -16.48
C ALA A 495 1.32 3.04 -16.99
N LEU A 496 0.37 2.38 -16.31
CA LEU A 496 -0.12 1.06 -16.71
C LEU A 496 -0.86 1.09 -18.05
N THR A 497 -1.70 2.11 -18.26
CA THR A 497 -2.42 2.32 -19.53
C THR A 497 -1.45 2.53 -20.68
N THR A 498 -0.39 3.31 -20.48
CA THR A 498 0.65 3.56 -21.49
C THR A 498 1.33 2.26 -21.91
N VAL A 499 1.73 1.41 -20.97
CA VAL A 499 2.31 0.09 -21.30
C VAL A 499 1.32 -0.76 -22.08
N TYR A 500 0.06 -0.78 -21.69
CA TYR A 500 -0.97 -1.54 -22.38
C TYR A 500 -1.17 -1.07 -23.83
N LEU A 501 -1.26 0.24 -24.05
CA LEU A 501 -1.43 0.83 -25.38
C LEU A 501 -0.22 0.58 -26.28
N VAL A 502 1.00 0.77 -25.77
CA VAL A 502 2.24 0.49 -26.51
C VAL A 502 2.31 -0.99 -26.90
N HIS A 503 2.00 -1.88 -25.97
CA HIS A 503 1.96 -3.32 -26.25
C HIS A 503 0.93 -3.67 -27.33
N ALA A 504 -0.28 -3.11 -27.25
CA ALA A 504 -1.33 -3.32 -28.25
C ALA A 504 -0.91 -2.83 -29.64
N GLN A 505 -0.26 -1.66 -29.72
CA GLN A 505 0.25 -1.12 -30.98
C GLN A 505 1.37 -1.97 -31.59
N LEU A 506 2.32 -2.44 -30.78
CA LEU A 506 3.40 -3.32 -31.24
C LEU A 506 2.86 -4.65 -31.76
N ASN A 507 1.85 -5.23 -31.09
CA ASN A 507 1.21 -6.46 -31.57
C ASN A 507 0.46 -6.25 -32.87
N ARG A 508 -0.28 -5.14 -33.04
CA ARG A 508 -0.94 -4.80 -34.31
C ARG A 508 0.06 -4.67 -35.45
N ARG A 509 1.23 -4.09 -35.21
CA ARG A 509 2.30 -4.01 -36.23
C ARG A 509 2.86 -5.39 -36.58
N ARG A 510 3.01 -6.30 -35.62
CA ARG A 510 3.48 -7.67 -35.87
C ARG A 510 2.47 -8.50 -36.66
N THR A 511 1.18 -8.38 -36.36
CA THR A 511 0.13 -9.10 -37.10
C THR A 511 -0.18 -8.46 -38.46
N GLY A 512 -0.12 -7.13 -38.56
CA GLY A 512 -0.35 -6.39 -39.81
C GLY A 512 0.82 -6.49 -40.81
N ARG A 513 2.04 -6.77 -40.34
CA ARG A 513 3.16 -7.21 -41.19
C ARG A 513 3.11 -8.71 -41.51
N GLY A 514 1.95 -9.36 -41.32
CA GLY A 514 1.69 -10.70 -41.81
C GLY A 514 2.30 -10.80 -43.19
N SER A 515 3.28 -11.70 -43.33
CA SER A 515 4.08 -11.89 -44.52
C SER A 515 3.19 -11.65 -45.72
N PRO A 516 3.46 -10.62 -46.56
CA PRO A 516 2.66 -10.40 -47.77
C PRO A 516 2.57 -11.75 -48.41
N ALA A 517 1.37 -12.34 -48.46
CA ALA A 517 1.14 -13.76 -48.69
C ALA A 517 2.17 -14.22 -49.71
N LEU A 518 3.26 -14.80 -49.22
CA LEU A 518 4.40 -15.16 -50.05
C LEU A 518 3.76 -16.27 -50.85
N GLY A 519 3.39 -15.92 -52.08
CA GLY A 519 2.27 -16.54 -52.77
C GLY A 519 2.33 -18.02 -52.51
N GLN A 520 1.22 -18.62 -52.08
CA GLN A 520 1.03 -20.03 -52.32
C GLN A 520 1.36 -20.21 -53.78
N LEU A 521 2.59 -20.68 -54.08
CA LEU A 521 3.03 -20.90 -55.43
C LEU A 521 2.02 -21.93 -55.95
N PRO A 522 1.20 -21.58 -56.94
CA PRO A 522 0.24 -22.52 -57.49
C PRO A 522 1.06 -23.59 -58.20
N GLY A 523 1.41 -24.68 -57.50
CA GLY A 523 2.23 -25.73 -58.11
C GLY A 523 2.96 -26.68 -57.18
N GLU A 524 3.12 -26.38 -55.89
CA GLU A 524 3.80 -27.34 -55.00
C GLU A 524 2.83 -28.45 -54.59
N ARG A 525 2.65 -29.43 -55.51
CA ARG A 525 2.07 -30.73 -55.18
C ARG A 525 2.87 -31.26 -54.01
N VAL A 526 2.24 -31.30 -52.84
CA VAL A 526 2.71 -32.11 -51.72
C VAL A 526 2.78 -33.54 -52.23
N ILE A 527 3.97 -33.96 -52.64
CA ILE A 527 4.30 -35.37 -52.80
C ILE A 527 4.15 -35.92 -51.40
N GLN A 528 3.03 -36.62 -51.15
CA GLN A 528 2.91 -37.48 -49.98
C GLN A 528 4.04 -38.50 -50.07
N VAL A 529 5.16 -38.22 -49.39
CA VAL A 529 6.17 -39.22 -49.13
C VAL A 529 5.50 -40.20 -48.16
N PRO A 530 5.25 -41.45 -48.58
CA PRO A 530 4.68 -42.45 -47.67
C PRO A 530 5.61 -42.60 -46.48
N ALA A 531 5.03 -42.63 -45.28
CA ALA A 531 5.76 -42.77 -44.04
C ALA A 531 6.73 -43.97 -44.15
N PRO A 532 8.03 -43.78 -43.89
CA PRO A 532 8.95 -44.90 -43.82
C PRO A 532 8.46 -45.85 -42.74
N GLY A 533 8.34 -47.13 -43.13
CA GLY A 533 7.68 -48.17 -42.37
C GLY A 533 8.10 -48.20 -40.91
N LYS A 534 7.10 -48.44 -40.06
CA LYS A 534 7.31 -49.06 -38.75
C LYS A 534 7.93 -50.44 -38.97
N SER A 535 9.24 -50.51 -39.16
CA SER A 535 10.00 -51.73 -38.92
C SER A 535 10.07 -51.92 -37.41
N ALA A 536 9.36 -52.93 -36.93
CA ALA A 536 9.46 -53.48 -35.60
C ALA A 536 10.94 -53.72 -35.25
N LEU A 537 11.47 -53.00 -34.27
CA LEU A 537 12.62 -53.43 -33.50
C LEU A 537 12.20 -53.50 -32.04
N GLU A 538 11.64 -54.66 -31.72
CA GLU A 538 11.31 -55.12 -30.38
C GLU A 538 12.62 -55.59 -29.71
N THR A 539 13.43 -54.66 -29.21
CA THR A 539 14.58 -55.01 -28.36
C THR A 539 14.11 -55.37 -26.96
N ARG A 540 13.87 -56.67 -26.74
CA ARG A 540 13.88 -57.27 -25.40
C ARG A 540 15.28 -57.14 -24.80
N ILE A 541 15.39 -56.44 -23.68
CA ILE A 541 16.54 -56.50 -22.79
C ILE A 541 16.32 -57.72 -21.86
N PRO A 542 17.24 -58.69 -21.81
CA PRO A 542 17.16 -59.77 -20.84
C PRO A 542 17.61 -59.25 -19.46
N SER A 543 16.80 -59.54 -18.45
CA SER A 543 17.17 -59.44 -17.04
C SER A 543 18.22 -60.50 -16.70
N GLY A 544 19.38 -60.04 -16.25
CA GLY A 544 20.35 -60.81 -15.46
C GLY A 544 20.40 -60.25 -14.05
#